data_AF-A0A969GHZ2-F1
#
_entry.id   AF-A0A969GHZ2-F1
#
_cell.length_a   1.000
_cell.length_b   1.000
_cell.length_c   1.000
_cell.angle_alpha   90.00
_cell.angle_beta   90.00
_cell.angle_gamma   90.00
#
_symmetry.space_group_name_H-M   'P 1'
#
loop_
_entity.id
_entity.type
_entity.pdbx_description
1 polymer ?
#
loop_
_entity_poly.entity_id
_entity_poly.type
_entity_poly.pdbx_seq_one_letter_code
_entity_poly.pdbx_strand_id
1 'polypeptide(L)'
;MKADLDSVYYQALDEYLGEKESGLIEQVIPEWVRFLIVLGGGAILFLIVLGITSRAQVRTRTVELQENQSLLQTLVDSTTDAIFVKDAQGKYLIYSRGAEKSVGKPPSQVLGHDDYAVFPDNAEELIAQDQKIIAEGKPVTYEETLPDANGLLHTYLTTKGPLFDKNKGVAGIFGIARDITERKQTEQALLQNEEKYRNLFENAADGLFVLDEQSNVIELNGRICEMLGYPREELRMINAATLIHEDDAKGIEYADALNALLQGETIRSFYRLRKRWQSYPSRISHKDGGGRTLSKYYSRHH
;
A
#
# COMPACT_ATOMS: atom_id res chain seq x y z
N MET A 1 -30.38 -9.96 46.80
CA MET A 1 -30.45 -9.84 48.26
C MET A 1 -29.92 -8.46 48.63
N LYS A 2 -30.81 -7.47 48.65
CA LYS A 2 -30.52 -6.06 48.94
C LYS A 2 -31.67 -5.66 49.86
N ALA A 3 -31.46 -5.83 51.16
CA ALA A 3 -32.46 -5.59 52.19
C ALA A 3 -31.80 -4.86 53.36
N ASP A 4 -32.41 -3.73 53.71
CA ASP A 4 -32.52 -3.13 55.05
C ASP A 4 -31.27 -2.72 55.83
N LEU A 5 -30.64 -1.64 55.37
CA LEU A 5 -29.87 -0.74 56.24
C LEU A 5 -30.56 0.62 56.47
N ASP A 6 -31.55 0.98 55.65
CA ASP A 6 -32.21 2.30 55.73
C ASP A 6 -33.34 2.33 56.79
N SER A 7 -34.02 1.21 57.06
CA SER A 7 -35.20 1.19 57.95
C SER A 7 -34.88 1.37 59.44
N VAL A 8 -33.67 1.01 59.88
CA VAL A 8 -33.28 1.13 61.30
C VAL A 8 -32.77 2.55 61.61
N TYR A 9 -32.31 3.28 60.59
CA TYR A 9 -31.71 4.60 60.75
C TYR A 9 -32.76 5.71 60.99
N TYR A 10 -33.93 5.61 60.36
CA TYR A 10 -35.00 6.63 60.51
C TYR A 10 -35.76 6.52 61.84
N GLN A 11 -35.85 5.33 62.44
CA GLN A 11 -36.61 5.12 63.68
C GLN A 11 -35.88 5.67 64.92
N ALA A 12 -34.54 5.72 64.89
CA ALA A 12 -33.73 6.31 65.96
C ALA A 12 -33.58 7.84 65.85
N LEU A 13 -33.84 8.41 64.67
CA LEU A 13 -33.74 9.85 64.39
C LEU A 13 -34.97 10.62 64.89
N ASP A 14 -36.17 10.04 64.79
CA ASP A 14 -37.41 10.65 65.30
C ASP A 14 -37.47 10.67 66.83
N GLU A 15 -36.84 9.70 67.51
CA GLU A 15 -36.77 9.65 68.98
C GLU A 15 -35.80 10.71 69.56
N TYR A 16 -34.85 11.20 68.76
CA TYR A 16 -33.82 12.14 69.19
C TYR A 16 -34.13 13.60 68.84
N LEU A 17 -35.04 13.86 67.88
CA LEU A 17 -35.42 15.20 67.42
C LEU A 17 -36.58 15.84 68.22
N GLY A 18 -37.01 15.21 69.31
CA GLY A 18 -38.21 15.61 70.07
C GLY A 18 -38.10 16.85 70.94
N GLU A 19 -36.93 17.34 71.35
CA GLU A 19 -36.87 18.51 72.25
C GLU A 19 -35.68 19.46 72.03
N LYS A 20 -36.06 20.71 71.73
CA LYS A 20 -35.41 22.00 72.02
C LYS A 20 -34.26 22.49 71.14
N GLU A 21 -34.65 23.47 70.31
CA GLU A 21 -34.03 24.80 70.13
C GLU A 21 -32.52 24.94 70.39
N SER A 22 -31.78 25.24 69.31
CA SER A 22 -31.32 26.61 68.97
C SER A 22 -29.92 26.63 68.35
N GLY A 23 -29.80 27.29 67.19
CA GLY A 23 -28.61 28.07 66.82
C GLY A 23 -27.55 27.41 65.92
N LEU A 24 -27.54 27.87 64.65
CA LEU A 24 -26.41 28.03 63.72
C LEU A 24 -25.41 26.87 63.50
N ILE A 25 -25.25 26.46 62.22
CA ILE A 25 -24.09 26.80 61.36
C ILE A 25 -24.34 26.19 59.97
N GLU A 26 -24.63 27.06 58.99
CA GLU A 26 -24.41 26.73 57.57
C GLU A 26 -22.92 26.89 57.28
N GLN A 27 -22.21 25.77 57.09
CA GLN A 27 -20.96 25.75 56.32
C GLN A 27 -20.99 24.54 55.39
N VAL A 28 -20.67 24.80 54.13
CA VAL A 28 -20.64 23.84 53.03
C VAL A 28 -19.62 22.72 53.34
N ILE A 29 -20.12 21.51 53.58
CA ILE A 29 -19.31 20.30 53.75
C ILE A 29 -19.35 19.51 52.43
N PRO A 30 -18.19 19.12 51.84
CA PRO A 30 -18.16 18.24 50.67
C PRO A 30 -18.77 16.86 50.96
N GLU A 31 -19.45 16.24 49.97
CA GLU A 31 -20.21 14.97 50.12
C GLU A 31 -19.42 13.78 50.71
N TRP A 32 -18.09 13.81 50.69
CA TRP A 32 -17.21 12.74 51.18
C TRP A 32 -16.83 12.87 52.66
N VAL A 33 -17.40 13.84 53.38
CA VAL A 33 -17.22 14.02 54.83
C VAL A 33 -18.59 13.99 55.51
N ARG A 34 -18.84 12.95 56.32
CA ARG A 34 -19.98 12.93 57.25
C ARG A 34 -19.47 12.88 58.68
N PHE A 35 -20.00 13.76 59.53
CA PHE A 35 -19.75 13.77 60.97
C PHE A 35 -21.01 13.28 61.72
N LEU A 36 -20.80 12.54 62.80
CA LEU A 36 -21.76 12.42 63.89
C LEU A 36 -21.00 12.75 65.19
N ILE A 37 -21.41 13.81 65.89
CA ILE A 37 -20.84 14.21 67.17
C ILE A 37 -21.82 13.77 68.25
N VAL A 38 -21.36 12.97 69.20
CA VAL A 38 -22.07 12.73 70.45
C VAL A 38 -21.15 13.14 71.58
N LEU A 39 -21.54 14.16 72.34
CA LEU A 39 -20.83 14.62 73.52
C LEU A 39 -21.49 14.04 74.77
N GLY A 40 -20.73 13.22 75.50
CA GLY A 40 -21.10 12.69 76.80
C GLY A 40 -19.89 12.13 77.54
N GLY A 41 -19.13 13.01 78.20
CA GLY A 41 -18.28 12.69 79.35
C GLY A 41 -17.07 11.76 79.16
N GLY A 42 -15.92 12.32 78.78
CA GLY A 42 -14.65 11.93 79.41
C GLY A 42 -13.70 10.94 78.72
N ALA A 43 -13.60 10.87 77.38
CA ALA A 43 -12.61 10.02 76.71
C ALA A 43 -11.75 10.75 75.67
N ILE A 44 -10.49 10.35 75.60
CA ILE A 44 -9.40 10.87 74.75
C ILE A 44 -9.67 10.57 73.27
N LEU A 45 -9.34 11.55 72.41
CA LEU A 45 -9.46 11.54 70.96
C LEU A 45 -8.48 10.55 70.29
N PHE A 46 -8.96 9.64 69.46
CA PHE A 46 -8.14 8.96 68.45
C PHE A 46 -8.64 9.33 67.04
N LEU A 47 -7.75 9.91 66.25
CA LEU A 47 -8.01 10.42 64.92
C LEU A 47 -7.20 9.58 63.93
N ILE A 48 -7.87 8.73 63.15
CA ILE A 48 -7.23 7.99 62.05
C ILE A 48 -7.79 8.53 60.73
N VAL A 49 -7.01 9.41 60.10
CA VAL A 49 -7.21 9.81 58.71
C VAL A 49 -6.43 8.84 57.84
N LEU A 50 -7.10 7.88 57.22
CA LEU A 50 -6.54 7.15 56.08
C LEU A 50 -6.92 7.89 54.81
N GLY A 51 -5.98 8.66 54.25
CA GLY A 51 -6.18 9.36 52.99
C GLY A 51 -6.44 8.39 51.84
N ILE A 52 -7.67 8.33 51.32
CA ILE A 52 -8.06 7.47 50.18
C ILE A 52 -7.76 8.16 48.83
N THR A 53 -7.40 9.45 48.83
CA THR A 53 -7.13 10.26 47.63
C THR A 53 -5.92 9.79 46.82
N SER A 54 -4.91 9.20 47.47
CA SER A 54 -3.72 8.68 46.76
C SER A 54 -4.05 7.50 45.85
N ARG A 55 -4.95 6.60 46.27
CA ARG A 55 -5.25 5.37 45.51
C ARG A 55 -6.17 5.61 44.32
N ALA A 56 -7.17 6.47 44.45
CA ALA A 56 -8.12 6.72 43.36
C ALA A 56 -7.47 7.48 42.19
N GLN A 57 -6.67 8.52 42.49
CA GLN A 57 -6.06 9.36 41.46
C GLN A 57 -4.90 8.66 40.74
N VAL A 58 -4.14 7.82 41.44
CA VAL A 58 -3.13 6.93 40.82
C VAL A 58 -3.82 5.92 39.90
N ARG A 59 -4.94 5.32 40.32
CA ARG A 59 -5.66 4.32 39.53
C ARG A 59 -6.18 4.89 38.21
N THR A 60 -6.74 6.10 38.21
CA THR A 60 -7.22 6.75 36.98
C THR A 60 -6.08 7.03 36.01
N ARG A 61 -4.96 7.60 36.48
CA ARG A 61 -3.78 7.85 35.63
C ARG A 61 -3.14 6.58 35.09
N THR A 62 -3.11 5.50 35.88
CA THR A 62 -2.59 4.22 35.40
C THR A 62 -3.47 3.61 34.33
N VAL A 63 -4.80 3.76 34.42
CA VAL A 63 -5.73 3.27 33.40
C VAL A 63 -5.57 4.08 32.11
N GLU A 64 -5.53 5.41 32.18
CA GLU A 64 -5.32 6.25 30.99
C GLU A 64 -3.98 5.98 30.29
N LEU A 65 -2.90 5.78 31.05
CA LEU A 65 -1.59 5.42 30.50
C LEU A 65 -1.64 4.04 29.83
N GLN A 66 -2.32 3.08 30.45
CA GLN A 66 -2.46 1.73 29.92
C GLN A 66 -3.34 1.69 28.67
N GLU A 67 -4.41 2.49 28.60
CA GLU A 67 -5.26 2.66 27.42
C GLU A 67 -4.48 3.29 26.26
N ASN A 68 -3.72 4.37 26.51
CA ASN A 68 -2.87 4.98 25.48
C ASN A 68 -1.77 4.02 24.99
N GLN A 69 -1.13 3.27 25.88
CA GLN A 69 -0.14 2.27 25.49
C GLN A 69 -0.74 1.16 24.63
N SER A 70 -1.92 0.65 25.03
CA SER A 70 -2.66 -0.37 24.28
C SER A 70 -3.05 0.13 22.88
N LEU A 71 -3.52 1.37 22.78
CA LEU A 71 -3.88 1.99 21.50
C LEU A 71 -2.65 2.12 20.58
N LEU A 72 -1.54 2.68 21.09
CA LEU A 72 -0.31 2.84 20.30
C LEU A 72 0.22 1.49 19.81
N GLN A 73 0.22 0.47 20.67
CA GLN A 73 0.62 -0.88 20.30
C GLN A 73 -0.29 -1.45 19.20
N THR A 74 -1.61 -1.27 19.34
CA THR A 74 -2.58 -1.74 18.34
C THR A 74 -2.36 -1.07 16.98
N LEU A 75 -2.07 0.24 16.95
CA LEU A 75 -1.78 0.96 15.71
C LEU A 75 -0.53 0.42 15.03
N VAL A 76 0.55 0.26 15.79
CA VAL A 76 1.82 -0.30 15.30
C VAL A 76 1.67 -1.73 14.79
N ASP A 77 0.82 -2.55 15.44
CA ASP A 77 0.60 -3.94 15.05
C ASP A 77 -0.43 -4.11 13.93
N SER A 78 -1.27 -3.10 13.68
CA SER A 78 -2.28 -3.11 12.62
C SER A 78 -1.70 -2.81 11.23
N THR A 79 -0.55 -2.12 11.17
CA THR A 79 0.13 -1.88 9.90
C THR A 79 0.85 -3.12 9.40
N THR A 80 0.90 -3.27 8.08
CA THR A 80 1.75 -4.25 7.39
C THR A 80 3.19 -3.77 7.27
N ASP A 81 3.43 -2.46 7.43
CA ASP A 81 4.77 -1.89 7.36
C ASP A 81 5.60 -2.34 8.57
N ALA A 82 6.88 -2.60 8.33
CA ALA A 82 7.84 -2.89 9.39
C ALA A 82 8.14 -1.61 10.15
N ILE A 83 7.83 -1.58 11.45
CA ILE A 83 8.12 -0.45 12.33
C ILE A 83 9.11 -0.91 13.37
N PHE A 84 10.18 -0.14 13.55
CA PHE A 84 11.17 -0.41 14.57
C PHE A 84 11.70 0.87 15.21
N VAL A 85 12.22 0.72 16.43
CA VAL A 85 12.95 1.77 17.14
C VAL A 85 14.22 1.15 17.69
N LYS A 86 15.34 1.85 17.57
CA LYS A 86 16.60 1.51 18.21
C LYS A 86 17.00 2.59 19.21
N ASP A 87 17.71 2.20 20.26
CA ASP A 87 18.33 3.14 21.19
C ASP A 87 19.55 3.85 20.56
N ALA A 88 20.17 4.77 21.31
CA ALA A 88 21.37 5.49 20.86
C ALA A 88 22.61 4.60 20.68
N GLN A 89 22.58 3.35 21.15
CA GLN A 89 23.63 2.34 20.91
C GLN A 89 23.31 1.43 19.72
N GLY A 90 22.18 1.65 19.04
CA GLY A 90 21.73 0.86 17.88
C GLY A 90 20.97 -0.41 18.25
N LYS A 91 20.58 -0.62 19.50
CA LYS A 91 19.84 -1.82 19.92
C LYS A 91 18.35 -1.66 19.73
N TYR A 92 17.68 -2.67 19.18
CA TYR A 92 16.24 -2.66 18.95
C TYR A 92 15.45 -2.62 20.27
N LEU A 93 14.60 -1.59 20.42
CA LEU A 93 13.67 -1.40 21.53
C LEU A 93 12.23 -1.75 21.15
N ILE A 94 11.84 -1.44 19.91
CA ILE A 94 10.54 -1.75 19.35
C ILE A 94 10.75 -2.47 18.03
N TYR A 95 9.94 -3.49 17.82
CA TYR A 95 9.94 -4.29 16.61
C TYR A 95 8.51 -4.79 16.36
N SER A 96 7.83 -4.19 15.37
CA SER A 96 6.42 -4.45 15.12
C SER A 96 6.18 -5.85 14.56
N ARG A 97 4.93 -6.31 14.65
CA ARG A 97 4.50 -7.53 13.97
C ARG A 97 4.72 -7.48 12.45
N GLY A 98 4.62 -6.30 11.84
CA GLY A 98 4.95 -6.09 10.42
C GLY A 98 6.41 -6.44 10.14
N ALA A 99 7.34 -6.00 11.00
CA ALA A 99 8.76 -6.28 10.88
C ALA A 99 9.07 -7.78 11.08
N GLU A 100 8.43 -8.43 12.05
CA GLU A 100 8.54 -9.88 12.24
C GLU A 100 8.13 -10.65 10.98
N LYS A 101 7.00 -10.28 10.37
CA LYS A 101 6.51 -10.95 9.17
C LYS A 101 7.39 -10.71 7.94
N SER A 102 7.88 -9.49 7.75
CA SER A 102 8.69 -9.14 6.58
C SER A 102 10.09 -9.72 6.66
N VAL A 103 10.73 -9.65 7.82
CA VAL A 103 12.11 -10.13 8.01
C VAL A 103 12.15 -11.61 8.38
N GLY A 104 11.06 -12.17 8.94
CA GLY A 104 10.99 -13.57 9.36
C GLY A 104 11.71 -13.88 10.67
N LYS A 105 12.06 -12.85 11.47
CA LYS A 105 12.70 -13.00 12.77
C LYS A 105 11.76 -12.55 13.90
N PRO A 106 11.53 -13.37 14.95
CA PRO A 106 10.65 -13.00 16.04
C PRO A 106 11.29 -11.93 16.94
N PRO A 107 10.49 -11.06 17.60
CA PRO A 107 10.99 -10.04 18.50
C PRO A 107 11.94 -10.56 19.59
N SER A 108 11.77 -11.81 20.05
CA SER A 108 12.61 -12.44 21.07
C SER A 108 14.08 -12.61 20.66
N GLN A 109 14.39 -12.60 19.36
CA GLN A 109 15.74 -12.69 18.82
C GLN A 109 16.31 -11.31 18.43
N VAL A 110 15.45 -10.29 18.34
CA VAL A 110 15.81 -8.97 17.81
C VAL A 110 15.93 -7.94 18.93
N LEU A 111 14.98 -7.93 19.87
CA LEU A 111 14.93 -6.94 20.93
C LEU A 111 16.19 -7.02 21.82
N GLY A 112 16.77 -5.86 22.11
CA GLY A 112 18.01 -5.72 22.88
C GLY A 112 19.30 -6.04 22.11
N HIS A 113 19.20 -6.48 20.86
CA HIS A 113 20.33 -6.76 19.97
C HIS A 113 20.45 -5.66 18.92
N ASP A 114 21.55 -5.61 18.19
CA ASP A 114 21.81 -4.65 17.11
C ASP A 114 21.54 -5.26 15.72
N ASP A 115 21.90 -4.54 14.66
CA ASP A 115 21.71 -4.99 13.27
C ASP A 115 22.42 -6.31 12.95
N TYR A 116 23.50 -6.70 13.65
CA TYR A 116 24.18 -7.97 13.38
C TYR A 116 23.31 -9.19 13.70
N ALA A 117 22.40 -9.07 14.66
CA ALA A 117 21.45 -10.14 14.96
C ALA A 117 20.38 -10.30 13.87
N VAL A 118 20.10 -9.24 13.11
CA VAL A 118 19.00 -9.20 12.13
C VAL A 118 19.52 -9.38 10.70
N PHE A 119 20.52 -8.59 10.30
CA PHE A 119 21.09 -8.56 8.96
C PHE A 119 22.62 -8.59 9.03
N PRO A 120 23.26 -9.73 9.34
CA PRO A 120 24.69 -9.80 9.61
C PRO A 120 25.57 -9.25 8.47
N ASP A 121 25.19 -9.51 7.21
CA ASP A 121 25.95 -9.08 6.03
C ASP A 121 25.74 -7.59 5.68
N ASN A 122 24.64 -6.97 6.16
CA ASN A 122 24.29 -5.58 5.89
C ASN A 122 24.46 -4.67 7.13
N ALA A 123 24.81 -5.24 8.28
CA ALA A 123 24.79 -4.54 9.57
C ALA A 123 25.71 -3.30 9.58
N GLU A 124 26.92 -3.40 9.04
CA GLU A 124 27.86 -2.27 9.00
C GLU A 124 27.30 -1.08 8.23
N GLU A 125 26.70 -1.32 7.06
CA GLU A 125 26.09 -0.29 6.22
C GLU A 125 24.89 0.36 6.92
N LEU A 126 24.01 -0.46 7.50
CA LEU A 126 22.84 0.01 8.24
C LEU A 126 23.24 0.87 9.45
N ILE A 127 24.24 0.44 10.22
CA ILE A 127 24.73 1.18 11.38
C ILE A 127 25.34 2.52 10.95
N ALA A 128 26.17 2.53 9.90
CA ALA A 128 26.76 3.76 9.37
C ALA A 128 25.69 4.75 8.89
N GLN A 129 24.65 4.24 8.24
CA GLN A 129 23.52 5.05 7.81
C GLN A 129 22.71 5.62 8.97
N ASP A 130 22.44 4.81 10.00
CA ASP A 130 21.71 5.24 11.20
C ASP A 130 22.48 6.36 11.93
N GLN A 131 23.81 6.23 12.04
CA GLN A 131 24.67 7.27 12.60
C GLN A 131 24.62 8.59 11.81
N LYS A 132 24.60 8.50 10.48
CA LYS A 132 24.46 9.67 9.60
C LYS A 132 23.12 10.38 9.82
N ILE A 133 22.02 9.64 9.90
CA ILE A 133 20.68 10.18 10.14
C ILE A 133 20.60 10.87 11.50
N ILE A 134 21.20 10.26 12.53
CA ILE A 134 21.32 10.86 13.86
C ILE A 134 22.10 12.17 13.82
N ALA A 135 23.24 12.19 13.13
CA ALA A 135 24.10 13.39 13.02
C ALA A 135 23.43 14.52 12.24
N GLU A 136 22.68 14.22 11.17
CA GLU A 136 21.95 15.20 10.37
C GLU A 136 20.69 15.71 11.08
N GLY A 137 20.13 14.94 12.01
CA GLY A 137 19.01 15.35 12.85
C GLY A 137 17.68 15.45 12.08
N LYS A 138 17.56 14.84 10.90
CA LYS A 138 16.35 14.90 10.05
C LYS A 138 15.97 13.51 9.52
N PRO A 139 14.67 13.24 9.29
CA PRO A 139 14.25 12.01 8.64
C PRO A 139 14.69 11.94 7.17
N VAL A 140 15.01 10.73 6.71
CA VAL A 140 15.38 10.41 5.33
C VAL A 140 14.55 9.23 4.85
N THR A 141 14.07 9.29 3.61
CA THR A 141 13.36 8.20 2.94
C THR A 141 14.19 7.72 1.74
N TYR A 142 14.41 6.42 1.62
CA TYR A 142 15.19 5.82 0.55
C TYR A 142 14.75 4.36 0.33
N GLU A 143 15.15 3.78 -0.80
CA GLU A 143 14.94 2.37 -1.07
C GLU A 143 16.16 1.57 -0.63
N GLU A 144 15.93 0.42 0.01
CA GLU A 144 16.99 -0.52 0.40
C GLU A 144 16.57 -1.95 0.06
N THR A 145 17.55 -2.81 -0.17
CA THR A 145 17.31 -4.22 -0.43
C THR A 145 17.95 -5.04 0.67
N LEU A 146 17.12 -5.75 1.43
CA LEU A 146 17.55 -6.53 2.59
C LEU A 146 17.04 -7.97 2.48
N PRO A 147 17.81 -8.96 2.95
CA PRO A 147 17.38 -10.35 2.99
C PRO A 147 16.40 -10.59 4.14
N ASP A 148 15.43 -11.47 3.93
CA ASP A 148 14.69 -12.09 5.03
C ASP A 148 15.50 -13.20 5.72
N ALA A 149 14.91 -13.85 6.73
CA ALA A 149 15.52 -14.94 7.48
C ALA A 149 15.91 -16.17 6.63
N ASN A 150 15.36 -16.31 5.43
CA ASN A 150 15.70 -17.37 4.48
C ASN A 150 16.72 -16.91 3.43
N GLY A 151 17.16 -15.65 3.46
CA GLY A 151 18.07 -15.06 2.49
C GLY A 151 17.40 -14.53 1.22
N LEU A 152 16.07 -14.53 1.14
CA LEU A 152 15.36 -13.94 0.00
C LEU A 152 15.42 -12.42 0.08
N LEU A 153 15.85 -11.77 -1.00
CA LEU A 153 15.96 -10.32 -1.05
C LEU A 153 14.60 -9.66 -1.26
N HIS A 154 14.29 -8.71 -0.39
CA HIS A 154 13.12 -7.84 -0.48
C HIS A 154 13.57 -6.40 -0.64
N THR A 155 12.83 -5.62 -1.42
CA THR A 155 13.05 -4.18 -1.57
C THR A 155 12.08 -3.42 -0.67
N TYR A 156 12.63 -2.61 0.22
CA TYR A 156 11.87 -1.78 1.15
C TYR A 156 11.98 -0.31 0.78
N LEU A 157 10.87 0.41 0.82
CA LEU A 157 10.85 1.87 0.90
C LEU A 157 10.90 2.25 2.38
N THR A 158 12.07 2.65 2.84
CA THR A 158 12.35 2.88 4.25
C THR A 158 12.44 4.37 4.56
N THR A 159 11.70 4.79 5.59
CA THR A 159 11.85 6.11 6.21
C THR A 159 12.46 5.93 7.60
N LYS A 160 13.62 6.54 7.83
CA LYS A 160 14.30 6.54 9.13
C LYS A 160 14.50 7.97 9.62
N GLY A 161 14.46 8.18 10.93
CA GLY A 161 14.68 9.51 11.52
C GLY A 161 15.13 9.46 12.97
N PRO A 162 15.78 10.52 13.48
CA PRO A 162 16.21 10.57 14.86
C PRO A 162 15.00 10.58 15.80
N LEU A 163 15.10 9.80 16.87
CA LEU A 163 14.19 9.86 17.99
C LEU A 163 14.79 10.78 19.05
N PHE A 164 14.09 11.84 19.42
CA PHE A 164 14.55 12.80 20.44
C PHE A 164 13.91 12.51 21.80
N ASP A 165 14.70 12.60 22.88
CA ASP A 165 14.21 12.63 24.26
C ASP A 165 13.56 13.99 24.57
N LYS A 166 12.85 14.08 25.71
CA LYS A 166 12.20 15.28 26.25
C LYS A 166 13.13 16.49 26.34
N ASN A 167 14.43 16.27 26.49
CA ASN A 167 15.46 17.31 26.55
C ASN A 167 16.08 17.66 25.18
N LYS A 168 15.49 17.19 24.06
CA LYS A 168 16.02 17.31 22.69
C LYS A 168 17.38 16.64 22.44
N GLY A 169 17.87 15.81 23.37
CA GLY A 169 18.96 14.89 23.11
C GLY A 169 18.49 13.74 22.21
N VAL A 170 19.36 13.17 21.38
CA VAL A 170 18.99 12.00 20.57
C VAL A 170 18.88 10.77 21.47
N ALA A 171 17.67 10.22 21.59
CA ALA A 171 17.36 8.99 22.31
C ALA A 171 17.65 7.74 21.46
N GLY A 172 17.67 7.88 20.14
CA GLY A 172 17.91 6.78 19.20
C GLY A 172 17.41 7.10 17.80
N ILE A 173 16.92 6.08 17.10
CA ILE A 173 16.39 6.20 15.74
C ILE A 173 15.09 5.40 15.61
N PHE A 174 14.14 5.90 14.84
CA PHE A 174 12.97 5.14 14.41
C PHE A 174 13.09 4.79 12.93
N GLY A 175 12.44 3.70 12.51
CA GLY A 175 12.32 3.31 11.12
C GLY A 175 10.94 2.75 10.80
N ILE A 176 10.46 3.09 9.61
CA ILE A 176 9.26 2.53 8.99
C ILE A 176 9.65 2.05 7.61
N ALA A 177 9.55 0.76 7.35
CA ALA A 177 9.94 0.12 6.11
C ALA A 177 8.74 -0.57 5.47
N ARG A 178 8.36 -0.11 4.28
CA ARG A 178 7.30 -0.73 3.48
C ARG A 178 7.90 -1.66 2.45
N ASP A 179 7.47 -2.91 2.43
CA ASP A 179 7.84 -3.84 1.37
C ASP A 179 7.21 -3.41 0.04
N ILE A 180 8.04 -3.15 -0.95
CA ILE A 180 7.64 -2.78 -2.32
C ILE A 180 8.12 -3.81 -3.35
N THR A 181 8.53 -5.01 -2.90
CA THR A 181 9.10 -6.06 -3.74
C THR A 181 8.13 -6.50 -4.83
N GLU A 182 6.89 -6.84 -4.47
CA GLU A 182 5.85 -7.25 -5.43
C GLU A 182 5.54 -6.16 -6.44
N ARG A 183 5.47 -4.90 -5.99
CA ARG A 183 5.24 -3.75 -6.86
C ARG A 183 6.36 -3.64 -7.91
N LYS A 184 7.62 -3.70 -7.47
CA LYS A 184 8.78 -3.62 -8.36
C LYS A 184 8.87 -4.80 -9.31
N GLN A 185 8.59 -6.02 -8.84
CA GLN A 185 8.55 -7.21 -9.71
C GLN A 185 7.49 -7.07 -10.79
N THR A 186 6.32 -6.52 -10.45
CA THR A 186 5.23 -6.27 -11.40
C THR A 186 5.61 -5.19 -12.42
N GLU A 187 6.18 -4.07 -11.96
CA GLU A 187 6.67 -3.00 -12.83
C GLU A 187 7.76 -3.50 -13.79
N GLN A 188 8.71 -4.30 -13.28
CA GLN A 188 9.78 -4.87 -14.09
C GLN A 188 9.25 -5.90 -15.09
N ALA A 189 8.31 -6.75 -14.69
CA ALA A 189 7.67 -7.71 -15.59
C ALA A 189 6.88 -7.00 -16.70
N LEU A 190 6.20 -5.89 -16.38
CA LEU A 190 5.51 -5.07 -17.38
C LEU A 190 6.51 -4.49 -18.39
N LEU A 191 7.59 -3.87 -17.91
CA LEU A 191 8.64 -3.32 -18.78
C LEU A 191 9.26 -4.39 -19.69
N GLN A 192 9.58 -5.55 -19.14
CA GLN A 192 10.11 -6.68 -19.93
C GLN A 192 9.11 -7.18 -20.97
N ASN A 193 7.82 -7.21 -20.63
CA ASN A 193 6.78 -7.60 -21.57
C ASN A 193 6.57 -6.54 -22.67
N GLU A 194 6.63 -5.26 -22.36
CA GLU A 194 6.56 -4.18 -23.34
C GLU A 194 7.76 -4.20 -24.29
N GLU A 195 8.98 -4.39 -23.78
CA GLU A 195 10.18 -4.56 -24.60
C GLU A 195 10.09 -5.79 -25.48
N LYS A 196 9.61 -6.92 -24.93
CA LYS A 196 9.41 -8.15 -25.70
C LYS A 196 8.36 -7.96 -26.79
N TYR A 197 7.21 -7.36 -26.49
CA TYR A 197 6.17 -7.04 -27.48
C TYR A 197 6.74 -6.15 -28.57
N ARG A 198 7.41 -5.04 -28.21
CA ARG A 198 8.04 -4.12 -29.16
C ARG A 198 9.03 -4.82 -30.07
N ASN A 199 9.90 -5.67 -29.50
CA ASN A 199 10.88 -6.42 -30.28
C ASN A 199 10.24 -7.42 -31.23
N LEU A 200 9.22 -8.16 -30.78
CA LEU A 200 8.49 -9.12 -31.62
C LEU A 200 7.71 -8.42 -32.74
N PHE A 201 7.05 -7.32 -32.41
CA PHE A 201 6.22 -6.55 -33.35
C PHE A 201 7.08 -5.86 -34.42
N GLU A 202 8.15 -5.15 -34.02
CA GLU A 202 9.01 -4.40 -34.95
C GLU A 202 9.86 -5.32 -35.83
N ASN A 203 10.31 -6.46 -35.32
CA ASN A 203 11.15 -7.40 -36.07
C ASN A 203 10.36 -8.55 -36.73
N ALA A 204 9.03 -8.48 -36.75
CA ALA A 204 8.22 -9.46 -37.46
C ALA A 204 8.57 -9.45 -38.97
N ALA A 205 8.68 -10.63 -39.58
CA ALA A 205 8.96 -10.78 -41.00
C ALA A 205 7.80 -10.26 -41.89
N ASP A 206 6.60 -10.28 -41.35
CA ASP A 206 5.37 -9.77 -41.96
C ASP A 206 5.14 -8.31 -41.59
N GLY A 207 4.50 -7.57 -42.50
CA GLY A 207 4.01 -6.23 -42.21
C GLY A 207 2.76 -6.29 -41.32
N LEU A 208 2.80 -5.60 -40.19
CA LEU A 208 1.73 -5.60 -39.20
C LEU A 208 1.08 -4.22 -39.09
N PHE A 209 -0.24 -4.21 -38.96
CA PHE A 209 -1.05 -3.07 -38.57
C PHE A 209 -1.87 -3.44 -37.32
N VAL A 210 -1.96 -2.52 -36.38
CA VAL A 210 -2.95 -2.50 -35.31
C VAL A 210 -3.89 -1.34 -35.62
N LEU A 211 -5.17 -1.66 -35.77
CA LEU A 211 -6.19 -0.73 -36.22
C LEU A 211 -7.24 -0.51 -35.13
N ASP A 212 -7.87 0.66 -35.13
CA ASP A 212 -9.12 0.87 -34.39
C ASP A 212 -10.33 0.30 -35.15
N GLU A 213 -11.51 0.39 -34.55
CA GLU A 213 -12.76 -0.09 -35.13
C GLU A 213 -13.15 0.64 -36.44
N GLN A 214 -12.62 1.84 -36.66
CA GLN A 214 -12.83 2.62 -37.88
C GLN A 214 -11.73 2.36 -38.92
N SER A 215 -10.83 1.40 -38.70
CA SER A 215 -9.67 1.09 -39.54
C SER A 215 -8.58 2.17 -39.58
N ASN A 216 -8.54 3.08 -38.61
CA ASN A 216 -7.41 4.00 -38.46
C ASN A 216 -6.22 3.27 -37.82
N VAL A 217 -5.01 3.65 -38.21
CA VAL A 217 -3.79 2.98 -37.75
C VAL A 217 -3.37 3.48 -36.36
N ILE A 218 -3.42 2.60 -35.36
CA ILE A 218 -2.93 2.85 -34.00
C ILE A 218 -1.41 2.55 -33.95
N GLU A 219 -1.03 1.35 -34.40
CA GLU A 219 0.35 0.89 -34.47
C GLU A 219 0.65 0.19 -35.79
N LEU A 220 1.91 0.20 -36.17
CA LEU A 220 2.40 -0.43 -37.38
C LEU A 220 3.89 -0.71 -37.21
N ASN A 221 4.38 -1.83 -37.75
CA ASN A 221 5.80 -2.16 -37.63
C ASN A 221 6.63 -1.58 -38.78
N GLY A 222 7.96 -1.52 -38.63
CA GLY A 222 8.85 -1.06 -39.70
C GLY A 222 8.67 -1.85 -41.01
N ARG A 223 8.34 -3.14 -40.92
CA ARG A 223 8.18 -4.02 -42.08
C ARG A 223 7.06 -3.57 -43.02
N ILE A 224 5.91 -3.13 -42.50
CA ILE A 224 4.81 -2.67 -43.37
C ILE A 224 5.15 -1.34 -44.08
N CYS A 225 5.92 -0.46 -43.44
CA CYS A 225 6.46 0.74 -44.09
C CYS A 225 7.31 0.40 -45.29
N GLU A 226 8.26 -0.54 -45.14
CA GLU A 226 9.11 -1.01 -46.23
C GLU A 226 8.29 -1.65 -47.36
N MET A 227 7.34 -2.52 -47.00
CA MET A 227 6.51 -3.24 -47.96
C MET A 227 5.67 -2.29 -48.82
N LEU A 228 5.06 -1.28 -48.21
CA LEU A 228 4.19 -0.32 -48.90
C LEU A 228 4.93 0.91 -49.45
N GLY A 229 6.16 1.16 -48.98
CA GLY A 229 7.00 2.29 -49.39
C GLY A 229 6.58 3.63 -48.80
N TYR A 230 5.79 3.63 -47.73
CA TYR A 230 5.38 4.85 -47.02
C TYR A 230 6.20 5.05 -45.74
N PRO A 231 6.48 6.31 -45.35
CA PRO A 231 7.05 6.62 -44.06
C PRO A 231 6.01 6.38 -42.96
N ARG A 232 6.49 6.06 -41.76
CA ARG A 232 5.66 5.65 -40.62
C ARG A 232 4.65 6.72 -40.24
N GLU A 233 5.08 7.97 -40.28
CA GLU A 233 4.30 9.14 -39.92
C GLU A 233 3.12 9.33 -40.87
N GLU A 234 3.30 9.03 -42.16
CA GLU A 234 2.19 9.10 -43.13
C GLU A 234 1.22 7.93 -42.93
N LEU A 235 1.71 6.69 -42.77
CA LEU A 235 0.84 5.53 -42.54
C LEU A 235 0.01 5.65 -41.26
N ARG A 236 0.56 6.26 -40.20
CA ARG A 236 -0.18 6.52 -38.96
C ARG A 236 -1.36 7.47 -39.13
N MET A 237 -1.31 8.34 -40.14
CA MET A 237 -2.37 9.31 -40.40
C MET A 237 -3.38 8.82 -41.44
N ILE A 238 -3.16 7.62 -42.00
CA ILE A 238 -4.01 7.05 -43.04
C ILE A 238 -5.00 6.07 -42.40
N ASN A 239 -6.23 6.07 -42.93
CA ASN A 239 -7.16 5.00 -42.70
C ASN A 239 -6.79 3.78 -43.56
N ALA A 240 -6.47 2.65 -42.95
CA ALA A 240 -5.92 1.48 -43.64
C ALA A 240 -6.86 0.91 -44.72
N ALA A 241 -8.17 1.10 -44.60
CA ALA A 241 -9.13 0.69 -45.63
C ALA A 241 -8.89 1.43 -46.96
N THR A 242 -8.36 2.65 -46.93
CA THR A 242 -8.04 3.43 -48.14
C THR A 242 -6.81 2.92 -48.89
N LEU A 243 -6.02 2.04 -48.27
CA LEU A 243 -4.90 1.37 -48.92
C LEU A 243 -5.37 0.19 -49.79
N ILE A 244 -6.58 -0.30 -49.59
CA ILE A 244 -7.15 -1.42 -50.36
C ILE A 244 -7.55 -0.93 -51.77
N HIS A 245 -7.24 -1.73 -52.79
CA HIS A 245 -7.64 -1.46 -54.18
C HIS A 245 -9.17 -1.31 -54.28
N GLU A 246 -9.66 -0.33 -55.05
CA GLU A 246 -11.10 -0.04 -55.18
C GLU A 246 -11.96 -1.26 -55.55
N ASP A 247 -11.51 -2.09 -56.48
CA ASP A 247 -12.17 -3.36 -56.84
C ASP A 247 -12.33 -4.34 -55.67
N ASP A 248 -11.37 -4.36 -54.75
CA ASP A 248 -11.42 -5.22 -53.56
C ASP A 248 -12.21 -4.53 -52.41
N ALA A 249 -12.21 -3.19 -52.39
CA ALA A 249 -12.93 -2.39 -51.40
C ALA A 249 -14.45 -2.30 -51.65
N LYS A 250 -14.89 -2.43 -52.91
CA LYS A 250 -16.31 -2.45 -53.30
C LYS A 250 -17.01 -3.79 -53.00
N GLY A 251 -16.25 -4.78 -52.53
CA GLY A 251 -16.79 -6.07 -52.11
C GLY A 251 -17.50 -6.00 -50.77
N ILE A 252 -18.67 -6.63 -50.68
CA ILE A 252 -19.36 -6.99 -49.43
C ILE A 252 -18.38 -7.71 -48.44
N GLU A 253 -17.34 -8.35 -48.98
CA GLU A 253 -16.29 -9.06 -48.24
C GLU A 253 -15.48 -8.23 -47.23
N TYR A 254 -15.25 -6.91 -47.42
CA TYR A 254 -14.53 -6.12 -46.41
C TYR A 254 -15.43 -5.75 -45.23
N ALA A 255 -16.67 -5.35 -45.48
CA ALA A 255 -17.63 -5.00 -44.44
C ALA A 255 -17.99 -6.23 -43.59
N ASP A 256 -18.18 -7.38 -44.24
CA ASP A 256 -18.42 -8.65 -43.55
C ASP A 256 -17.19 -9.09 -42.75
N ALA A 257 -15.98 -8.95 -43.31
CA ALA A 257 -14.76 -9.23 -42.59
C ALA A 257 -14.58 -8.32 -41.36
N LEU A 258 -14.85 -7.02 -41.49
CA LEU A 258 -14.78 -6.09 -40.37
C LEU A 258 -15.80 -6.46 -39.28
N ASN A 259 -17.04 -6.79 -39.67
CA ASN A 259 -18.07 -7.20 -38.72
C ASN A 259 -17.71 -8.47 -37.95
N ALA A 260 -17.16 -9.48 -38.61
CA ALA A 260 -16.74 -10.71 -37.94
C ALA A 260 -15.48 -10.50 -37.07
N LEU A 261 -14.54 -9.61 -37.47
CA LEU A 261 -13.42 -9.20 -36.61
C LEU A 261 -13.92 -8.49 -35.34
N LEU A 262 -14.92 -7.61 -35.45
CA LEU A 262 -15.56 -6.94 -34.31
C LEU A 262 -16.30 -7.91 -33.37
N GLN A 263 -16.71 -9.07 -33.88
CA GLN A 263 -17.28 -10.16 -33.08
C GLN A 263 -16.21 -11.08 -32.46
N GLY A 264 -14.92 -10.76 -32.65
CA GLY A 264 -13.79 -11.51 -32.11
C GLY A 264 -13.37 -12.72 -32.96
N GLU A 265 -13.91 -12.87 -34.17
CA GLU A 265 -13.51 -13.94 -35.08
C GLU A 265 -12.16 -13.65 -35.74
N THR A 266 -11.41 -14.70 -36.06
CA THR A 266 -10.18 -14.56 -36.86
C THR A 266 -10.50 -14.80 -38.32
N ILE A 267 -10.18 -13.83 -39.18
CA ILE A 267 -10.48 -13.88 -40.60
C ILE A 267 -9.20 -13.82 -41.41
N ARG A 268 -9.18 -14.58 -42.50
CA ARG A 268 -8.11 -14.53 -43.49
C ARG A 268 -8.69 -14.05 -44.81
N SER A 269 -8.28 -12.85 -45.21
CA SER A 269 -8.69 -12.22 -46.46
C SER A 269 -7.48 -11.81 -47.28
N PHE A 270 -7.67 -11.66 -48.59
CA PHE A 270 -6.62 -11.26 -49.52
C PHE A 270 -7.03 -9.98 -50.22
N TYR A 271 -6.28 -8.91 -49.98
CA TYR A 271 -6.52 -7.59 -50.57
C TYR A 271 -5.28 -7.11 -51.32
N ARG A 272 -5.48 -6.42 -52.43
CA ARG A 272 -4.40 -5.67 -53.10
C ARG A 272 -4.21 -4.34 -52.37
N LEU A 273 -2.99 -4.08 -51.90
CA LEU A 273 -2.65 -2.83 -51.21
C LEU A 273 -1.91 -1.84 -52.15
N ARG A 274 -2.24 -0.56 -52.03
CA ARG A 274 -1.62 0.54 -52.77
C ARG A 274 -0.27 0.93 -52.18
N LYS A 275 0.80 0.92 -52.99
CA LYS A 275 2.13 1.42 -52.61
C LYS A 275 2.28 2.93 -52.86
N ARG A 276 3.22 3.59 -52.18
CA ARG A 276 3.44 5.05 -52.28
C ARG A 276 3.89 5.50 -53.67
N TRP A 277 4.87 4.80 -54.26
CA TRP A 277 5.57 5.23 -55.47
C TRP A 277 5.30 4.35 -56.70
N GLN A 278 4.15 3.65 -56.78
CA GLN A 278 3.67 2.99 -58.00
C GLN A 278 2.25 2.41 -57.84
N SER A 279 1.45 2.56 -58.90
CA SER A 279 0.22 1.80 -59.15
C SER A 279 0.55 0.30 -59.26
N TYR A 280 0.01 -0.50 -58.33
CA TYR A 280 -0.02 -1.96 -58.24
C TYR A 280 1.18 -2.78 -58.81
N PRO A 281 1.97 -3.49 -57.97
CA PRO A 281 2.74 -4.61 -58.51
C PRO A 281 1.76 -5.68 -59.02
N SER A 282 1.90 -6.01 -60.30
CA SER A 282 1.14 -7.06 -60.96
C SER A 282 1.53 -8.42 -60.36
N ARG A 283 0.54 -9.10 -59.76
CA ARG A 283 0.46 -10.56 -59.55
C ARG A 283 1.68 -11.25 -58.89
N ILE A 284 1.60 -11.55 -57.59
CA ILE A 284 2.38 -12.66 -57.01
C ILE A 284 1.52 -13.92 -57.15
N SER A 285 1.84 -14.78 -58.12
CA SER A 285 1.26 -16.11 -58.22
C SER A 285 2.06 -17.09 -57.36
N HIS A 286 1.46 -17.61 -56.30
CA HIS A 286 1.96 -18.81 -55.64
C HIS A 286 1.62 -20.03 -56.52
N LYS A 287 2.63 -20.85 -56.84
CA LYS A 287 2.41 -22.19 -57.42
C LYS A 287 2.42 -23.19 -56.28
N ASP A 288 1.32 -23.91 -56.08
CA ASP A 288 1.33 -25.09 -55.22
C ASP A 288 1.98 -26.27 -55.97
N GLY A 289 2.61 -27.18 -55.21
CA GLY A 289 3.40 -28.33 -55.69
C GLY A 289 2.66 -29.37 -56.55
N GLY A 290 1.45 -29.07 -57.02
CA GLY A 290 0.68 -29.85 -57.98
C GLY A 290 0.54 -29.21 -59.38
N GLY A 291 1.19 -28.07 -59.64
CA GLY A 291 1.29 -27.51 -61.00
C GLY A 291 0.01 -26.95 -61.63
N ARG A 292 -1.07 -26.73 -60.86
CA ARG A 292 -2.29 -26.05 -61.35
C ARG A 292 -2.29 -24.58 -60.98
N THR A 293 -2.39 -23.72 -61.99
CA THR A 293 -2.62 -22.28 -61.84
C THR A 293 -4.13 -22.03 -61.77
N LEU A 294 -4.66 -21.61 -60.62
CA LEU A 294 -6.04 -21.12 -60.54
C LEU A 294 -6.03 -19.61 -60.85
N SER A 295 -6.29 -19.27 -62.11
CA SER A 295 -6.62 -17.90 -62.52
C SER A 295 -8.13 -17.80 -62.72
N LYS A 296 -8.84 -17.12 -61.81
CA LYS A 296 -10.19 -16.65 -62.10
C LYS A 296 -10.09 -15.22 -62.62
N TYR A 297 -10.51 -15.03 -63.87
CA TYR A 297 -10.68 -13.75 -64.53
C TYR A 297 -12.12 -13.28 -64.32
N TYR A 298 -12.30 -12.00 -63.97
CA TYR A 298 -13.45 -11.26 -64.45
C TYR A 298 -12.95 -9.93 -64.99
N SER A 299 -12.80 -9.85 -66.31
CA SER A 299 -12.75 -8.58 -67.04
C SER A 299 -14.15 -8.24 -67.50
N ARG A 300 -14.58 -7.00 -67.32
CA ARG A 300 -15.37 -6.32 -68.35
C ARG A 300 -14.92 -4.87 -68.47
N HIS A 301 -14.36 -4.56 -69.63
CA HIS A 301 -14.27 -3.21 -70.18
C HIS A 301 -15.69 -2.69 -70.43
N HIS A 302 -16.01 -1.49 -69.96
CA HIS A 302 -15.91 -0.26 -70.76
C HIS A 302 -15.88 0.96 -69.84
#